data_AF-A0A9D1SPH1-F1
#
_entry.id   AF-A0A9D1SPH1-F1
#
_cell.length_a   1.000
_cell.length_b   1.000
_cell.length_c   1.000
_cell.angle_alpha   90.00
_cell.angle_beta   90.00
_cell.angle_gamma   90.00
#
_symmetry.space_group_name_H-M   'P 1'
#
loop_
_entity.id
_entity.type
_entity.pdbx_description
1 polymer ?
#
loop_
_entity_poly.entity_id
_entity_poly.type
_entity_poly.pdbx_seq_one_letter_code
_entity_poly.pdbx_strand_id
1 'polypeptide(L)'
;MATRKKPKNVYGEGSIFYSNVKKKWMAQINLGFDSNGVRKRKTIIGNTPNEVKEKLRNVKNDMYTGKFVSANNITKQILDEKLAMNEI
;
A
#
# COMPACT_ATOMS: atom_id res chain seq x y z
N MET A 1 15.43 -29.46 20.94
CA MET A 1 15.42 -27.97 20.87
C MET A 1 14.44 -27.54 19.79
N ALA A 2 13.29 -26.97 20.16
CA ALA A 2 12.21 -26.65 19.21
C ALA A 2 12.52 -25.37 18.39
N THR A 3 12.12 -25.38 17.12
CA THR A 3 12.56 -24.47 16.05
C THR A 3 12.15 -23.01 16.26
N ARG A 4 13.10 -22.06 16.22
CA ARG A 4 12.80 -20.63 16.04
C ARG A 4 12.41 -20.37 14.57
N LYS A 5 11.13 -20.47 14.23
CA LYS A 5 10.62 -20.07 12.91
C LYS A 5 9.89 -18.72 12.99
N LYS A 6 10.62 -17.63 12.85
CA LYS A 6 10.08 -16.29 12.52
C LYS A 6 11.13 -15.65 11.62
N PRO A 7 10.86 -15.28 10.35
CA PRO A 7 9.88 -14.23 10.03
C PRO A 7 9.24 -14.32 8.61
N LYS A 8 8.10 -13.68 8.37
CA LYS A 8 7.62 -13.35 7.00
C LYS A 8 7.06 -11.92 6.90
N ASN A 9 7.59 -11.03 7.75
CA ASN A 9 7.08 -9.71 8.17
C ASN A 9 6.47 -9.81 9.57
N VAL A 10 7.20 -9.29 10.56
CA VAL A 10 7.18 -9.69 11.97
C VAL A 10 5.81 -9.52 12.67
N TYR A 11 4.86 -8.77 12.09
CA TYR A 11 3.50 -8.57 12.61
C TYR A 11 2.39 -8.65 11.54
N GLY A 12 2.61 -9.39 10.45
CA GLY A 12 1.66 -9.41 9.32
C GLY A 12 1.64 -8.09 8.54
N GLU A 13 2.74 -7.35 8.60
CA GLU A 13 2.91 -6.12 7.84
C GLU A 13 2.90 -6.42 6.33
N GLY A 14 2.02 -5.77 5.58
CA GLY A 14 1.77 -6.05 4.18
C GLY A 14 0.97 -7.33 3.93
N SER A 15 0.39 -7.96 4.95
CA SER A 15 -0.56 -9.05 4.76
C SER A 15 -1.84 -8.54 4.14
N ILE A 16 -2.33 -9.26 3.12
CA ILE A 16 -3.60 -8.99 2.46
C ILE A 16 -4.68 -9.85 3.12
N PHE A 17 -5.76 -9.23 3.56
CA PHE A 17 -6.89 -9.92 4.20
C PHE A 17 -8.21 -9.31 3.74
N TYR A 18 -9.27 -10.10 3.76
CA TYR A 18 -10.61 -9.62 3.45
C TYR A 18 -11.27 -9.05 4.70
N SER A 19 -11.79 -7.82 4.63
CA SER A 19 -12.54 -7.19 5.71
C SER A 19 -14.04 -7.44 5.50
N ASN A 20 -14.65 -8.23 6.39
CA ASN A 20 -16.10 -8.47 6.34
C ASN A 20 -16.92 -7.20 6.62
N VAL A 21 -16.39 -6.28 7.42
CA VAL A 21 -17.05 -4.99 7.74
C VAL A 21 -17.08 -4.08 6.52
N LYS A 22 -15.95 -3.95 5.81
CA LYS A 22 -15.85 -3.08 4.63
C LYS A 22 -16.21 -3.78 3.32
N LYS A 23 -16.41 -5.10 3.35
CA LYS A 23 -16.58 -5.99 2.19
C LYS A 23 -15.51 -5.78 1.11
N LYS A 24 -14.27 -5.56 1.54
CA LYS A 24 -13.12 -5.22 0.67
C LYS A 24 -11.86 -5.93 1.11
N TRP A 25 -10.97 -6.17 0.16
CA TRP A 25 -9.61 -6.63 0.43
C TRP A 25 -8.79 -5.47 0.98
N MET A 26 -7.98 -5.75 2.00
CA MET A 26 -7.16 -4.74 2.67
C MET A 26 -5.75 -5.24 2.96
N ALA A 27 -4.80 -4.32 3.02
CA ALA A 27 -3.47 -4.54 3.55
C ALA A 27 -3.01 -3.33 4.37
N GLN A 28 -2.14 -3.55 5.34
CA GLN A 28 -1.57 -2.47 6.16
C GLN A 28 -0.05 -2.49 6.10
N ILE A 29 0.57 -1.32 5.92
CA ILE A 29 2.02 -1.17 5.90
C ILE A 29 2.45 -0.02 6.82
N ASN A 30 3.56 -0.19 7.53
CA ASN A 30 4.11 0.83 8.40
C ASN A 30 4.96 1.79 7.55
N LEU A 31 4.69 3.09 7.65
CA LEU A 31 5.42 4.14 6.96
C LEU A 31 6.54 4.73 7.84
N GLY A 32 6.68 4.26 9.08
CA GLY A 32 7.66 4.76 10.04
C GLY A 32 7.00 5.57 11.15
N PHE A 33 7.77 6.46 11.75
CA PHE A 33 7.33 7.30 12.87
C PHE A 33 7.28 8.76 12.44
N ASP A 34 6.31 9.50 12.98
CA ASP A 34 6.25 10.94 12.82
C ASP A 34 7.33 11.64 13.67
N SER A 35 7.51 12.94 13.48
CA SER A 35 8.40 13.78 14.32
C SER A 35 8.10 13.68 15.82
N ASN A 36 6.85 13.35 16.17
CA ASN A 36 6.38 13.15 17.54
C ASN A 36 6.50 11.69 18.04
N GLY A 37 7.14 10.80 17.28
CA GLY A 37 7.32 9.39 17.66
C GLY A 37 6.07 8.52 17.51
N VAL A 38 5.02 9.01 16.85
CA VAL A 38 3.79 8.25 16.58
C VAL A 38 3.94 7.41 15.31
N ARG A 39 3.57 6.12 15.35
CA ARG A 39 3.62 5.24 14.17
C ARG A 39 2.63 5.69 13.10
N LYS A 40 3.12 6.01 11.90
CA LYS A 40 2.30 6.26 10.72
C LYS A 40 2.11 4.94 9.95
N ARG A 41 0.85 4.51 9.80
CA ARG A 41 0.49 3.32 9.03
C ARG A 41 -0.43 3.69 7.88
N LYS A 42 -0.22 3.09 6.71
CA LYS A 42 -1.12 3.24 5.56
C LYS A 42 -1.95 1.97 5.38
N THR A 43 -3.26 2.14 5.22
CA THR A 43 -4.18 1.05 4.87
C THR A 43 -4.47 1.13 3.38
N ILE A 44 -4.16 0.06 2.66
CA ILE A 44 -4.50 -0.12 1.25
C ILE A 44 -5.80 -0.92 1.17
N ILE A 45 -6.72 -0.51 0.30
CA ILE A 45 -7.98 -1.20 0.06
C ILE A 45 -8.17 -1.46 -1.44
N GLY A 46 -8.91 -2.52 -1.75
CA GLY A 46 -9.25 -2.90 -3.11
C GLY A 46 -10.43 -3.86 -3.15
N ASN A 47 -10.96 -4.07 -4.35
CA ASN A 47 -12.06 -4.99 -4.61
C ASN A 47 -11.55 -6.41 -4.84
N THR A 48 -10.28 -6.57 -5.23
CA THR A 48 -9.64 -7.88 -5.43
C THR A 48 -8.31 -7.99 -4.65
N PRO A 49 -7.84 -9.20 -4.31
CA PRO A 49 -6.54 -9.39 -3.68
C PRO A 49 -5.38 -8.89 -4.56
N ASN A 50 -5.47 -9.11 -5.87
CA ASN A 50 -4.43 -8.72 -6.83
C ASN A 50 -4.26 -7.20 -6.90
N GLU A 51 -5.36 -6.45 -6.92
CA GLU A 51 -5.34 -4.99 -6.88
C GLU A 51 -4.64 -4.49 -5.61
N VAL A 52 -4.96 -5.08 -4.45
CA VAL A 52 -4.31 -4.72 -3.19
C VAL A 52 -2.82 -5.08 -3.20
N LYS A 53 -2.45 -6.22 -3.80
CA LYS A 53 -1.06 -6.65 -3.95
C LYS A 53 -0.25 -5.68 -4.81
N GLU A 54 -0.80 -5.21 -5.91
CA GLU A 54 -0.15 -4.26 -6.81
C GLU A 54 0.03 -2.90 -6.13
N LYS A 55 -1.03 -2.35 -5.51
CA LYS A 55 -0.95 -1.11 -4.73
C LYS A 55 0.06 -1.21 -3.59
N LEU A 56 0.11 -2.36 -2.90
CA LEU A 56 1.08 -2.61 -1.84
C LEU A 56 2.52 -2.63 -2.38
N ARG A 57 2.75 -3.22 -3.56
CA ARG A 57 4.07 -3.23 -4.21
C ARG A 57 4.53 -1.82 -4.56
N ASN A 58 3.64 -0.99 -5.10
CA ASN A 58 3.96 0.40 -5.41
C ASN A 58 4.34 1.18 -4.15
N VAL A 59 3.56 1.06 -3.07
CA VAL A 59 3.88 1.71 -1.79
C VAL A 59 5.23 1.25 -1.23
N LYS A 60 5.56 -0.05 -1.35
CA LYS A 60 6.89 -0.55 -0.95
C LYS A 60 8.00 0.08 -1.78
N ASN A 61 7.83 0.16 -3.10
CA ASN A 61 8.82 0.76 -3.99
C ASN A 61 9.02 2.26 -3.67
N ASP A 62 7.94 2.98 -3.37
CA ASP A 62 7.99 4.38 -2.96
C ASP A 62 8.79 4.55 -1.64
N MET A 63 8.60 3.63 -0.69
CA MET A 63 9.36 3.61 0.56
C MET A 63 10.86 3.34 0.31
N TYR A 64 11.19 2.37 -0.54
CA TYR A 64 12.58 2.03 -0.86
C TYR A 64 13.29 3.15 -1.62
N THR A 65 12.58 3.86 -2.49
CA THR A 65 13.16 4.96 -3.29
C THR A 65 13.25 6.27 -2.53
N GLY A 66 12.79 6.34 -1.26
CA GLY A 66 12.81 7.55 -0.44
C GLY A 66 11.91 8.67 -0.96
N LYS A 67 11.22 8.46 -2.09
CA LYS A 67 10.17 9.31 -2.59
C LYS A 67 8.92 9.03 -1.76
N PHE A 68 8.83 9.65 -0.59
CA PHE A 68 7.55 9.93 0.04
C PHE A 68 6.76 10.87 -0.89
N VAL A 69 6.22 10.32 -1.97
CA VAL A 69 5.28 11.03 -2.81
C VAL A 69 4.03 11.18 -1.97
N SER A 70 3.81 12.41 -1.50
CA SER A 70 2.51 12.91 -1.11
C SER A 70 1.52 12.50 -2.21
N ALA A 71 0.81 11.39 -1.97
CA ALA A 71 -0.01 10.70 -2.96
C ALA A 71 -1.37 11.40 -3.15
N ASN A 72 -1.34 12.73 -3.26
CA ASN A 72 -2.49 13.54 -3.67
C ASN A 72 -2.44 13.93 -5.15
N ASN A 73 -1.34 13.65 -5.88
CA ASN A 73 -1.20 14.11 -7.28
C ASN A 73 -1.14 13.00 -8.35
N ILE A 74 -0.98 11.72 -8.00
CA ILE A 74 -0.85 10.66 -9.03
C ILE A 74 -2.21 10.33 -9.67
N THR A 75 -3.32 10.50 -8.95
CA THR A 75 -4.66 10.22 -9.49
C THR A 75 -5.11 11.19 -10.59
N LYS A 76 -4.48 12.36 -10.73
CA LYS A 76 -4.79 13.30 -11.83
C LYS A 76 -3.98 13.01 -13.09
N GLN A 77 -2.69 12.69 -12.97
CA GLN A 77 -1.82 12.48 -14.13
C GLN A 77 -2.25 11.27 -14.98
N ILE A 78 -2.65 10.16 -14.36
CA ILE A 78 -3.06 8.94 -15.09
C ILE A 78 -4.41 9.14 -15.81
N LEU A 79 -5.27 10.04 -15.33
CA LEU A 79 -6.53 10.35 -16.01
C LEU A 79 -6.32 11.32 -17.18
N ASP A 80 -5.42 12.29 -17.03
CA ASP A 80 -5.12 13.31 -18.05
C ASP A 80 -4.46 12.70 -19.30
N GLU A 81 -3.55 11.74 -19.10
CA GLU A 81 -2.90 11.01 -20.21
C GLU A 81 -3.88 10.15 -21.02
N LYS A 82 -4.96 9.65 -20.39
CA LYS A 82 -5.99 8.88 -21.11
C LYS A 82 -7.00 9.74 -21.87
N LEU A 83 -7.24 10.98 -21.43
CA LEU A 83 -8.08 11.94 -22.14
C LEU A 83 -7.35 12.56 -23.33
N ALA A 84 -6.05 12.82 -23.21
CA ALA A 84 -5.21 13.34 -24.29
C ALA A 84 -4.99 12.35 -25.45
N MET A 85 -5.26 11.06 -25.25
CA MET A 85 -5.05 9.99 -26.23
C MET A 85 -6.34 9.51 -26.92
N ASN A 86 -7.47 10.19 -26.72
CA ASN A 86 -8.75 9.80 -27.34
C ASN A 86 -9.48 10.93 -28.07
N GLU A 87 -8.79 11.97 -28.52
CA GLU A 87 -9.35 12.92 -29.49
C GLU A 87 -8.38 13.15 -30.65
N ILE A 88 -8.86 12.69 -31.82
CA ILE A 88 -8.39 12.87 -33.22
C ILE A 88 -7.27 11.92 -33.69
#